data_AF-A0A0R1LMG5-F1
#
_entry.id   AF-A0A0R1LMG5-F1
#
_cell.length_a   1.000
_cell.length_b   1.000
_cell.length_c   1.000
_cell.angle_alpha   90.00
_cell.angle_beta   90.00
_cell.angle_gamma   90.00
#
_symmetry.space_group_name_H-M   'P 1'
#
loop_
_entity.id
_entity.type
_entity.pdbx_description
1 polymer ?
#
loop_
_entity_poly.entity_id
_entity_poly.type
_entity_poly.pdbx_seq_one_letter_code
_entity_poly.pdbx_strand_id
1 'polypeptide(L)'
;MFKKVGVTFSIMLTAVLMLAGCGKHQTENTDGSSKVTSSKSTATSGQQSSDTHKSKSNIFEISKRKLANDKKIVTEKLTSQDYMIMPVLYNGEDVNQAMSKQKAPQNTAHDYAISVHFENNGTAELTHLGQVRPDDETYKISAQTISVGENQIPYRISNKQVSFSSWTGSDTQGGKITYQLVVAQN
;
A
#
# COMPACT_ATOMS: atom_id res chain seq x y z
N MET A 1 16.77 -2.91 -61.24
CA MET A 1 16.44 -4.19 -60.58
C MET A 1 16.52 -3.99 -59.08
N PHE A 2 15.39 -3.73 -58.40
CA PHE A 2 15.31 -3.74 -56.94
C PHE A 2 14.05 -4.52 -56.56
N LYS A 3 14.25 -5.62 -55.83
CA LYS A 3 13.22 -6.58 -55.44
C LYS A 3 12.39 -6.02 -54.27
N LYS A 4 11.07 -6.03 -54.44
CA LYS A 4 10.09 -5.89 -53.35
C LYS A 4 10.22 -7.08 -52.39
N VAL A 5 10.23 -6.82 -51.09
CA VAL A 5 9.89 -7.82 -50.08
C VAL A 5 8.84 -7.18 -49.18
N GLY A 6 7.58 -7.52 -49.43
CA GLY A 6 6.48 -7.23 -48.52
C GLY A 6 6.41 -8.35 -47.49
N VAL A 7 6.40 -8.01 -46.21
CA VAL A 7 6.12 -8.94 -45.12
C VAL A 7 4.79 -8.51 -44.51
N THR A 8 3.74 -9.23 -44.85
CA THR A 8 2.44 -9.18 -44.20
C THR A 8 2.50 -10.06 -42.95
N PHE A 9 2.38 -9.46 -41.76
CA PHE A 9 2.20 -10.21 -40.52
C PHE A 9 0.72 -10.17 -40.11
N SER A 10 0.01 -11.24 -40.46
CA SER A 10 -1.28 -11.62 -39.88
C SER A 10 -1.08 -11.95 -38.41
N ILE A 11 -1.81 -11.29 -37.52
CA ILE A 11 -1.99 -11.78 -36.15
C ILE A 11 -3.48 -12.01 -35.93
N MET A 12 -3.77 -13.29 -35.67
CA MET A 12 -5.07 -13.90 -35.43
C MET A 12 -5.80 -13.28 -34.23
N LEU A 13 -7.04 -12.91 -34.46
CA LEU A 13 -8.04 -12.61 -33.44
C LEU A 13 -8.68 -13.93 -33.00
N THR A 14 -8.53 -14.30 -31.73
CA THR A 14 -9.29 -15.43 -31.13
C THR A 14 -9.96 -14.97 -29.85
N ALA A 15 -11.29 -15.13 -29.80
CA ALA A 15 -12.21 -14.69 -28.76
C ALA A 15 -12.33 -15.69 -27.61
N VAL A 16 -12.70 -15.21 -26.42
CA VAL A 16 -13.46 -15.99 -25.42
C VAL A 16 -14.50 -15.08 -24.75
N LEU A 17 -15.77 -15.33 -25.06
CA LEU A 17 -16.95 -15.01 -24.25
C LEU A 17 -17.07 -16.05 -23.13
N MET A 18 -17.63 -15.67 -21.97
CA MET A 18 -18.70 -16.40 -21.24
C MET A 18 -19.08 -15.66 -19.93
N LEU A 19 -20.38 -15.73 -19.62
CA LEU A 19 -21.15 -15.07 -18.57
C LEU A 19 -21.05 -15.75 -17.18
N ALA A 20 -21.40 -14.98 -16.11
CA ALA A 20 -22.33 -15.31 -15.00
C ALA A 20 -21.91 -14.51 -13.73
N GLY A 21 -22.79 -13.95 -12.88
CA GLY A 21 -24.24 -13.93 -12.83
C GLY A 21 -24.72 -12.99 -11.71
N CYS A 22 -25.93 -12.46 -11.85
CA CYS A 22 -26.66 -11.74 -10.81
C CYS A 22 -27.32 -12.73 -9.84
N GLY A 23 -27.32 -12.39 -8.55
CA GLY A 23 -28.10 -13.08 -7.53
C GLY A 23 -28.40 -12.17 -6.35
N LYS A 24 -29.41 -11.30 -6.51
CA LYS A 24 -30.17 -10.74 -5.39
C LYS A 24 -31.29 -11.73 -5.08
N HIS A 25 -31.47 -12.10 -3.81
CA HIS A 25 -32.80 -12.42 -3.31
C HIS A 25 -32.93 -11.95 -1.86
N GLN A 26 -33.92 -11.09 -1.66
CA GLN A 26 -34.50 -10.68 -0.38
C GLN A 26 -35.40 -11.80 0.15
N THR A 27 -35.82 -11.62 1.42
CA THR A 27 -37.17 -11.79 2.01
C THR A 27 -36.93 -12.23 3.46
N GLU A 28 -36.99 -11.34 4.46
CA GLU A 28 -38.16 -10.68 5.07
C GLU A 28 -39.02 -11.64 5.92
N ASN A 29 -39.52 -11.12 7.05
CA ASN A 29 -40.65 -11.60 7.89
C ASN A 29 -40.32 -12.64 8.98
N THR A 30 -40.70 -12.52 10.27
CA THR A 30 -41.65 -11.63 10.96
C THR A 30 -41.36 -11.58 12.46
N ASP A 31 -41.61 -10.41 13.05
CA ASP A 31 -41.68 -10.10 14.48
C ASP A 31 -42.95 -10.73 15.12
N GLY A 32 -42.88 -11.30 16.33
CA GLY A 32 -44.06 -12.01 16.85
C GLY A 32 -43.95 -12.60 18.26
N SER A 33 -43.99 -11.71 19.25
CA SER A 33 -44.09 -11.95 20.69
C SER A 33 -45.31 -12.79 21.14
N SER A 34 -45.10 -13.67 22.14
CA SER A 34 -45.94 -13.94 23.34
C SER A 34 -45.69 -15.37 23.85
N LYS A 35 -45.86 -15.78 25.12
CA LYS A 35 -45.89 -15.18 26.45
C LYS A 35 -45.95 -16.38 27.43
N VAL A 36 -45.01 -16.45 28.39
CA VAL A 36 -45.12 -17.00 29.77
C VAL A 36 -45.40 -18.50 29.99
N THR A 37 -44.56 -19.18 30.79
CA THR A 37 -44.94 -19.71 32.12
C THR A 37 -43.70 -20.14 32.92
N SER A 38 -43.76 -19.80 34.20
CA SER A 38 -42.74 -19.85 35.25
C SER A 38 -42.45 -21.23 35.83
N SER A 39 -41.21 -21.43 36.29
CA SER A 39 -40.96 -22.13 37.55
C SER A 39 -39.76 -21.52 38.27
N LYS A 40 -40.03 -21.19 39.54
CA LYS A 40 -39.21 -20.46 40.51
C LYS A 40 -38.43 -21.46 41.36
N SER A 41 -37.14 -21.23 41.59
CA SER A 41 -36.48 -21.66 42.82
C SER A 41 -35.15 -20.93 43.06
N THR A 42 -35.20 -20.09 44.10
CA THR A 42 -34.19 -19.83 45.15
C THR A 42 -32.85 -19.15 44.83
N ALA A 43 -32.62 -18.11 45.64
CA ALA A 43 -31.45 -17.25 45.70
C ALA A 43 -30.24 -17.92 46.35
N THR A 44 -29.05 -17.58 45.86
CA THR A 44 -27.82 -17.55 46.67
C THR A 44 -27.04 -16.31 46.27
N SER A 45 -26.81 -15.42 47.24
CA SER A 45 -25.90 -14.29 47.15
C SER A 45 -24.46 -14.77 46.94
N GLY A 46 -23.81 -14.30 45.88
CA GLY A 46 -22.39 -14.51 45.62
C GLY A 46 -21.77 -13.22 45.11
N GLN A 47 -21.16 -12.48 46.00
CA GLN A 47 -20.35 -11.31 45.73
C GLN A 47 -19.08 -11.75 44.99
N GLN A 48 -18.84 -11.30 43.76
CA GLN A 48 -17.48 -11.30 43.21
C GLN A 48 -17.28 -10.20 42.16
N SER A 49 -16.64 -9.13 42.60
CA SER A 49 -15.88 -8.21 41.76
C SER A 49 -14.74 -8.94 41.03
N SER A 50 -14.18 -8.22 40.05
CA SER A 50 -12.85 -8.37 39.43
C SER A 50 -12.65 -9.52 38.43
N ASP A 51 -12.56 -9.20 37.14
CA ASP A 51 -11.28 -9.13 36.41
C ASP A 51 -11.46 -9.21 34.88
N THR A 52 -11.81 -8.10 34.23
CA THR A 52 -11.74 -7.98 32.75
C THR A 52 -10.53 -7.17 32.27
N HIS A 53 -9.57 -6.89 33.17
CA HIS A 53 -8.41 -6.04 32.86
C HIS A 53 -7.12 -6.78 32.48
N LYS A 54 -7.02 -8.11 32.69
CA LYS A 54 -5.77 -8.87 32.43
C LYS A 54 -5.55 -9.34 30.99
N SER A 55 -6.59 -9.40 30.15
CA SER A 55 -6.44 -9.96 28.79
C SER A 55 -6.00 -8.93 27.74
N LYS A 56 -6.24 -7.62 27.96
CA LYS A 56 -5.85 -6.55 27.03
C LYS A 56 -4.36 -6.19 27.12
N SER A 57 -3.75 -6.32 28.29
CA SER A 57 -2.32 -5.99 28.49
C SER A 57 -1.40 -6.93 27.71
N ASN A 58 -1.70 -8.23 27.68
CA ASN A 58 -0.89 -9.22 26.95
C ASN A 58 -0.93 -9.01 25.43
N ILE A 59 -2.10 -8.71 24.87
CA ILE A 59 -2.25 -8.46 23.41
C ILE A 59 -1.50 -7.18 23.00
N PHE A 60 -1.56 -6.14 23.83
CA PHE A 60 -0.86 -4.89 23.58
C PHE A 60 0.66 -5.07 23.58
N GLU A 61 1.20 -5.80 24.55
CA GLU A 61 2.64 -6.09 24.62
C GLU A 61 3.13 -7.00 23.49
N ILE A 62 2.32 -7.97 23.05
CA ILE A 62 2.63 -8.77 21.85
C ILE A 62 2.67 -7.88 20.60
N SER A 63 1.70 -6.97 20.46
CA SER A 63 1.61 -6.06 19.31
C SER A 63 2.78 -5.08 19.26
N LYS A 64 3.20 -4.53 20.40
CA LYS A 64 4.39 -3.68 20.50
C LYS A 64 5.67 -4.42 20.15
N ARG A 65 5.87 -5.63 20.70
CA ARG A 65 7.05 -6.45 20.39
C ARG A 65 7.12 -6.80 18.91
N LYS A 66 5.97 -7.13 18.31
CA LYS A 66 5.88 -7.33 16.86
C LYS A 66 6.28 -6.07 16.09
N LEU A 67 5.72 -4.91 16.43
CA LEU A 67 6.08 -3.65 15.77
C LEU A 67 7.57 -3.31 15.93
N ALA A 68 8.16 -3.52 17.11
CA ALA A 68 9.57 -3.29 17.34
C ALA A 68 10.45 -4.20 16.47
N ASN A 69 10.07 -5.48 16.35
CA ASN A 69 10.76 -6.42 15.47
C ASN A 69 10.58 -6.07 13.99
N ASP A 70 9.36 -5.71 13.57
CA ASP A 70 9.06 -5.29 12.19
C ASP A 70 9.87 -4.03 11.82
N LYS A 71 9.96 -3.06 12.72
CA LYS A 71 10.81 -1.87 12.57
C LYS A 71 12.26 -2.25 12.31
N LYS A 72 12.82 -3.18 13.09
CA LYS A 72 14.21 -3.63 12.90
C LYS A 72 14.44 -4.23 11.50
N ILE A 73 13.56 -5.13 11.07
CA ILE A 73 13.65 -5.79 9.76
C ILE A 73 13.52 -4.77 8.62
N VAL A 74 12.60 -3.82 8.76
CA VAL A 74 12.37 -2.78 7.75
C VAL A 74 13.55 -1.81 7.68
N THR A 75 14.07 -1.35 8.83
CA THR A 75 15.27 -0.51 8.87
C THR A 75 16.44 -1.20 8.18
N GLU A 76 16.73 -2.46 8.52
CA GLU A 76 17.83 -3.21 7.89
C GLU A 76 17.66 -3.33 6.36
N LYS A 77 16.43 -3.52 5.86
CA LYS A 77 16.18 -3.50 4.41
C LYS A 77 16.44 -2.12 3.80
N LEU A 78 15.91 -1.06 4.43
CA LEU A 78 15.99 0.30 3.92
C LEU A 78 17.43 0.83 3.88
N THR A 79 18.24 0.51 4.89
CA THR A 79 19.63 1.04 4.99
C THR A 79 20.66 0.17 4.27
N SER A 80 20.23 -0.95 3.66
CA SER A 80 21.13 -1.84 2.90
C SER A 80 21.42 -1.38 1.47
N GLN A 81 20.61 -0.47 0.92
CA GLN A 81 20.56 -0.11 -0.50
C GLN A 81 20.07 1.32 -0.66
N ASP A 82 20.45 1.96 -1.76
CA ASP A 82 19.82 3.18 -2.23
C ASP A 82 18.52 2.87 -2.97
N TYR A 83 17.55 3.76 -2.85
CA TYR A 83 16.25 3.62 -3.48
C TYR A 83 15.92 4.82 -4.36
N MET A 84 14.95 4.63 -5.22
CA MET A 84 14.31 5.70 -5.97
C MET A 84 12.80 5.56 -5.84
N ILE A 85 12.14 6.66 -5.47
CA ILE A 85 10.70 6.82 -5.61
C ILE A 85 10.46 7.25 -7.06
N MET A 86 9.73 6.43 -7.80
CA MET A 86 9.43 6.71 -9.21
C MET A 86 7.93 6.74 -9.47
N PRO A 87 7.43 7.70 -10.27
CA PRO A 87 6.11 7.60 -10.86
C PRO A 87 6.08 6.47 -11.90
N VAL A 88 5.04 5.65 -11.87
CA VAL A 88 4.84 4.55 -12.83
C VAL A 88 3.55 4.72 -13.62
N LEU A 89 2.51 5.33 -13.03
CA LEU A 89 1.26 5.62 -13.72
C LEU A 89 0.82 7.07 -13.49
N TYR A 90 0.21 7.67 -14.50
CA TYR A 90 -0.52 8.92 -14.42
C TYR A 90 -1.98 8.69 -14.80
N ASN A 91 -2.92 8.98 -13.89
CA ASN A 91 -4.35 8.69 -14.04
C ASN A 91 -4.66 7.24 -14.50
N GLY A 92 -3.80 6.29 -14.09
CA GLY A 92 -3.94 4.87 -14.42
C GLY A 92 -3.34 4.43 -15.76
N GLU A 93 -2.78 5.35 -16.55
CA GLU A 93 -2.01 5.06 -17.77
C GLU A 93 -0.50 5.08 -17.45
N ASP A 94 0.31 4.28 -18.15
CA ASP A 94 1.78 4.33 -18.03
C ASP A 94 2.27 5.79 -18.13
N VAL A 95 3.15 6.21 -17.20
CA VAL A 95 3.51 7.63 -17.10
C VAL A 95 4.14 8.15 -18.39
N ASN A 96 5.03 7.38 -19.04
CA ASN A 96 5.69 7.78 -20.27
C ASN A 96 4.69 7.82 -21.43
N GLN A 97 3.79 6.85 -21.49
CA GLN A 97 2.71 6.84 -22.46
C GLN A 97 1.78 8.05 -22.29
N ALA A 98 1.36 8.35 -21.07
CA ALA A 98 0.51 9.49 -20.76
C ALA A 98 1.17 10.82 -21.14
N MET A 99 2.47 10.98 -20.87
CA MET A 99 3.26 12.14 -21.31
C MET A 99 3.31 12.23 -22.84
N SER A 100 3.64 11.14 -23.55
CA SER A 100 3.71 11.14 -25.02
C SER A 100 2.38 11.53 -25.69
N LYS A 101 1.25 11.19 -25.06
CA LYS A 101 -0.11 11.54 -25.52
C LYS A 101 -0.63 12.88 -25.00
N GLN A 102 0.22 13.66 -24.33
CA GLN A 102 -0.14 14.95 -23.71
C GLN A 102 -1.28 14.85 -22.67
N LYS A 103 -1.44 13.69 -22.03
CA LYS A 103 -2.39 13.46 -20.94
C LYS A 103 -1.77 13.68 -19.55
N ALA A 104 -0.44 13.72 -19.48
CA ALA A 104 0.35 14.10 -18.31
C ALA A 104 1.29 15.25 -18.68
N PRO A 105 1.69 16.10 -17.73
CA PRO A 105 2.77 17.08 -17.92
C PRO A 105 4.03 16.42 -18.50
N GLN A 106 4.71 17.08 -19.45
CA GLN A 106 5.81 16.47 -20.22
C GLN A 106 7.00 15.95 -19.40
N ASN A 107 7.16 16.39 -18.16
CA ASN A 107 8.26 16.01 -17.29
C ASN A 107 7.80 15.22 -16.06
N THR A 108 6.56 14.70 -16.02
CA THR A 108 6.05 13.99 -14.84
C THR A 108 6.98 12.86 -14.37
N ALA A 109 7.57 12.09 -15.28
CA ALA A 109 8.49 11.03 -14.89
C ALA A 109 9.77 11.52 -14.21
N HIS A 110 10.22 12.73 -14.57
CA HIS A 110 11.44 13.34 -14.07
C HIS A 110 11.18 14.14 -12.79
N ASP A 111 10.19 15.05 -12.83
CA ASP A 111 9.93 16.01 -11.76
C ASP A 111 9.46 15.35 -10.47
N TYR A 112 8.86 14.16 -10.57
CA TYR A 112 8.37 13.39 -9.43
C TYR A 112 9.26 12.21 -9.06
N ALA A 113 10.42 12.04 -9.71
CA ALA A 113 11.41 11.06 -9.30
C ALA A 113 12.31 11.61 -8.20
N ILE A 114 12.52 10.80 -7.16
CA ILE A 114 13.28 11.18 -5.96
C ILE A 114 14.24 10.04 -5.60
N SER A 115 15.54 10.33 -5.54
CA SER A 115 16.51 9.40 -4.95
C SER A 115 16.41 9.46 -3.43
N VAL A 116 16.46 8.30 -2.77
CA VAL A 116 16.31 8.20 -1.32
C VAL A 116 17.40 7.31 -0.76
N HIS A 117 18.22 7.88 0.13
CA HIS A 117 19.18 7.16 0.96
C HIS A 117 18.65 7.12 2.40
N PHE A 118 18.39 5.92 2.94
CA PHE A 118 17.92 5.78 4.32
C PHE A 118 19.09 5.53 5.27
N GLU A 119 19.13 6.27 6.38
CA GLU A 119 20.13 6.13 7.43
C GLU A 119 19.59 5.40 8.67
N ASN A 120 20.49 4.72 9.40
CA ASN A 120 20.10 3.95 10.60
C ASN A 120 19.61 4.82 11.78
N ASN A 121 19.88 6.13 11.77
CA ASN A 121 19.46 7.07 12.81
C ASN A 121 18.00 7.54 12.66
N GLY A 122 17.28 7.10 11.63
CA GLY A 122 15.91 7.54 11.35
C GLY A 122 15.81 8.75 10.41
N THR A 123 16.92 9.16 9.81
CA THR A 123 16.99 10.19 8.76
C THR A 123 17.03 9.53 7.38
N ALA A 124 16.49 10.20 6.38
CA ALA A 124 16.65 9.85 4.98
C ALA A 124 17.07 11.09 4.19
N GLU A 125 18.07 10.95 3.31
CA GLU A 125 18.47 11.98 2.37
C GLU A 125 17.64 11.83 1.10
N LEU A 126 16.90 12.87 0.73
CA LEU A 126 16.06 12.91 -0.47
C LEU A 126 16.71 13.84 -1.48
N THR A 127 16.95 13.35 -2.70
CA THR A 127 17.44 14.18 -3.80
C THR A 127 16.41 14.16 -4.92
N HIS A 128 15.77 15.30 -5.17
CA HIS A 128 14.94 15.47 -6.36
C HIS A 128 15.83 15.63 -7.59
N LEU A 129 15.38 15.13 -8.75
CA LEU A 129 16.14 15.30 -9.98
C LEU A 129 16.33 16.80 -10.31
N GLY A 130 17.58 17.20 -10.49
CA GLY A 130 17.98 18.59 -10.75
C GLY A 130 18.36 19.40 -9.50
N GLN A 131 18.23 18.85 -8.29
CA GLN A 131 18.78 19.47 -7.08
C GLN A 131 20.27 19.16 -6.92
N VAL A 132 21.03 20.14 -6.41
CA VAL A 132 22.47 20.03 -6.12
C VAL A 132 22.74 19.51 -4.71
N ARG A 133 21.79 19.68 -3.79
CA ARG A 133 21.90 19.26 -2.39
C ARG A 133 20.68 18.42 -2.02
N PRO A 134 20.88 17.30 -1.32
CA PRO A 134 19.78 16.55 -0.74
C PRO A 134 19.09 17.35 0.36
N ASP A 135 17.82 17.03 0.59
CA ASP A 135 17.04 17.44 1.76
C ASP A 135 17.04 16.29 2.78
N ASP A 136 17.31 16.61 4.05
CA ASP A 136 17.29 15.62 5.14
C ASP A 136 15.88 15.55 5.75
N GLU A 137 15.27 14.37 5.68
CA GLU A 137 13.93 14.12 6.21
C GLU A 137 13.94 13.04 7.28
N THR A 138 13.18 13.25 8.36
CA THR A 138 12.96 12.17 9.33
C THR A 138 11.97 11.17 8.77
N TYR A 139 12.35 9.89 8.69
CA TYR A 139 11.42 8.83 8.32
C TYR A 139 10.89 8.07 9.55
N LYS A 140 9.66 7.57 9.45
CA LYS A 140 9.03 6.77 10.51
C LYS A 140 8.44 5.49 9.95
N ILE A 141 8.72 4.38 10.64
CA ILE A 141 8.13 3.08 10.32
C ILE A 141 6.92 2.85 11.25
N SER A 142 5.73 2.72 10.66
CA SER A 142 4.50 2.32 11.35
C SER A 142 4.27 0.81 11.20
N ALA A 143 3.06 0.29 11.44
CA ALA A 143 2.79 -1.13 11.26
C ALA A 143 2.80 -1.60 9.80
N GLN A 144 2.50 -0.70 8.84
CA GLN A 144 2.33 -1.06 7.43
C GLN A 144 2.82 0.02 6.45
N THR A 145 3.30 1.16 6.97
CA THR A 145 3.77 2.27 6.14
C THR A 145 5.10 2.81 6.65
N ILE A 146 5.93 3.27 5.72
CA ILE A 146 7.07 4.13 5.99
C ILE A 146 6.65 5.53 5.55
N SER A 147 6.69 6.50 6.47
CA SER A 147 6.48 7.90 6.15
C SER A 147 7.82 8.61 6.00
N VAL A 148 8.05 9.31 4.88
CA VAL A 148 9.28 10.08 4.62
C VAL A 148 8.92 11.27 3.71
N GLY A 149 9.19 12.49 4.19
CA GLY A 149 8.61 13.70 3.59
C GLY A 149 7.09 13.56 3.44
N GLU A 150 6.59 13.83 2.23
CA GLU A 150 5.16 13.66 1.88
C GLU A 150 4.77 12.22 1.53
N ASN A 151 5.73 11.30 1.43
CA ASN A 151 5.49 9.95 0.94
C ASN A 151 5.01 9.00 2.04
N GLN A 152 4.03 8.16 1.68
CA GLN A 152 3.50 7.09 2.53
C GLN A 152 3.70 5.75 1.83
N ILE A 153 4.86 5.14 2.04
CA ILE A 153 5.31 3.95 1.32
C ILE A 153 4.73 2.70 2.02
N PRO A 154 3.78 1.98 1.41
CA PRO A 154 3.21 0.79 2.01
C PRO A 154 4.20 -0.37 1.90
N TYR A 155 4.32 -1.15 2.95
CA TYR A 155 5.19 -2.32 2.96
C TYR A 155 4.51 -3.53 3.59
N ARG A 156 5.03 -4.71 3.27
CA ARG A 156 4.64 -5.98 3.88
C ARG A 156 5.88 -6.79 4.23
N ILE A 157 5.81 -7.50 5.35
CA ILE A 157 6.82 -8.47 5.76
C ILE A 157 6.24 -9.86 5.57
N SER A 158 6.92 -10.69 4.79
CA SER A 158 6.62 -12.11 4.61
C SER A 158 7.92 -12.90 4.68
N ASN A 159 7.99 -13.94 5.50
CA ASN A 159 9.20 -14.77 5.67
C ASN A 159 10.48 -13.95 5.91
N LYS A 160 10.40 -12.90 6.76
CA LYS A 160 11.48 -11.93 7.05
C LYS A 160 11.95 -11.09 5.86
N GLN A 161 11.29 -11.18 4.70
CA GLN A 161 11.55 -10.31 3.56
C GLN A 161 10.55 -9.15 3.55
N VAL A 162 11.06 -7.96 3.25
CA VAL A 162 10.26 -6.75 3.09
C VAL A 162 9.97 -6.56 1.61
N SER A 163 8.71 -6.28 1.31
CA SER A 163 8.23 -5.92 -0.03
C SER A 163 7.49 -4.59 0.06
N PHE A 164 7.68 -3.75 -0.96
CA PHE A 164 7.01 -2.45 -1.06
C PHE A 164 5.89 -2.54 -2.09
N SER A 165 4.74 -1.96 -1.77
CA SER A 165 3.62 -1.82 -2.71
C SER A 165 3.62 -0.44 -3.32
N SER A 166 2.98 -0.28 -4.48
CA SER A 166 2.73 1.05 -5.03
C SER A 166 1.76 1.85 -4.16
N TRP A 167 1.88 3.16 -4.18
CA TRP A 167 0.93 4.09 -3.57
C TRP A 167 0.59 5.21 -4.53
N THR A 168 -0.37 6.06 -4.16
CA THR A 168 -0.84 7.14 -5.03
C THR A 168 -0.75 8.47 -4.32
N GLY A 169 -0.29 9.48 -5.04
CA GLY A 169 -0.38 10.89 -4.67
C GLY A 169 -1.07 11.70 -5.77
N SER A 170 -1.13 13.01 -5.59
CA SER A 170 -1.68 13.93 -6.59
C SER A 170 -0.67 15.01 -6.96
N ASP A 171 -0.69 15.44 -8.21
CA ASP A 171 -0.01 16.67 -8.62
C ASP A 171 -0.81 17.92 -8.21
N THR A 172 -0.23 19.10 -8.45
CA THR A 172 -0.86 20.39 -8.13
C THR A 172 -2.09 20.72 -8.98
N GLN A 173 -2.31 19.98 -10.08
CA GLN A 173 -3.44 20.13 -10.99
C GLN A 173 -4.54 19.08 -10.72
N GLY A 174 -4.38 18.24 -9.70
CA GLY A 174 -5.34 17.18 -9.33
C GLY A 174 -5.18 15.88 -10.11
N GLY A 175 -4.14 15.74 -10.94
CA GLY A 175 -3.77 14.49 -11.59
C GLY A 175 -3.25 13.47 -10.59
N LYS A 176 -3.66 12.20 -10.73
CA LYS A 176 -3.26 11.12 -9.83
C LYS A 176 -1.98 10.45 -10.32
N ILE A 177 -0.95 10.45 -9.50
CA ILE A 177 0.33 9.79 -9.77
C ILE A 177 0.42 8.52 -8.93
N THR A 178 0.72 7.39 -9.55
CA THR A 178 1.03 6.14 -8.84
C THR A 178 2.54 5.99 -8.78
N TYR A 179 3.05 5.78 -7.58
CA TYR A 179 4.47 5.68 -7.28
C TYR A 179 4.88 4.25 -6.93
N GLN A 180 6.17 3.96 -7.10
CA GLN A 180 6.82 2.77 -6.58
C GLN A 180 8.16 3.16 -5.94
N LEU A 181 8.55 2.41 -4.91
CA LEU A 181 9.89 2.44 -4.37
C LEU A 181 10.68 1.30 -5.00
N VAL A 182 11.71 1.64 -5.77
CA VAL A 182 12.58 0.68 -6.45
C VAL A 182 14.02 0.83 -5.95
N VAL A 183 14.81 -0.24 -6.04
CA VAL A 183 16.24 -0.15 -5.76
C VAL A 183 16.88 0.72 -6.85
N ALA A 184 17.69 1.70 -6.46
CA ALA A 184 18.43 2.52 -7.41
C ALA A 184 19.45 1.65 -8.17
N GLN A 185 19.53 1.80 -9.48
CA GLN A 185 20.56 1.15 -10.28
C GLN A 185 21.80 2.05 -10.29
N ASN A 186 22.90 1.57 -9.73
CA ASN A 186 24.23 2.19 -9.80
C ASN A 186 24.93 1.84 -11.11
#